data_AF-A0A3B0X1Y4-F1
#
_entry.id   AF-A0A3B0X1Y4-F1
#
_cell.length_a   1.000
_cell.length_b   1.000
_cell.length_c   1.000
_cell.angle_alpha   90.00
_cell.angle_beta   90.00
_cell.angle_gamma   90.00
#
_symmetry.space_group_name_H-M   'P 1'
#
loop_
_entity.id
_entity.type
_entity.pdbx_description
1 polymer ?
#
loop_
_entity_poly.entity_id
_entity_poly.type
_entity_poly.pdbx_seq_one_letter_code
_entity_poly.pdbx_strand_id
1 'polypeptide(L)'
;MLQTQLSRHLLIINSAGLLACAVFSYSFRDTLLLLLLLFLPFLDRAGSFQLAQKYKNQLVLNLTVIALIAVICLIRPQAMDLIPAVFFLTALPEEWFFRAYFMQRIEALYGSPLKANLISSAVFTVLHLPVQGLMGLSVFLPSLLFGWLYQQKKDFLLVVLLHLLFNLVFIVLVKYWLVKILM
;
A
#
# COMPACT_ATOMS: atom_id res chain seq x y z
N MET A 1 -0.67 -30.17 3.82
CA MET A 1 -0.38 -29.77 5.21
C MET A 1 1.01 -29.15 5.39
N LEU A 2 2.09 -29.77 4.92
CA LEU A 2 3.45 -29.17 5.00
C LEU A 2 3.58 -27.82 4.25
N GLN A 3 3.04 -27.73 3.04
CA GLN A 3 3.10 -26.50 2.23
C GLN A 3 2.34 -25.32 2.86
N THR A 4 1.22 -25.61 3.54
CA THR A 4 0.40 -24.62 4.27
C THR A 4 1.01 -24.19 5.60
N GLN A 5 1.87 -25.00 6.20
CA GLN A 5 2.62 -24.60 7.40
C GLN A 5 3.83 -23.73 7.01
N LEU A 6 4.59 -24.13 5.99
CA LEU A 6 5.71 -23.34 5.47
C LEU A 6 5.27 -21.94 5.01
N SER A 7 4.13 -21.84 4.32
CA SER A 7 3.55 -20.55 3.92
C SER A 7 3.18 -19.65 5.10
N ARG A 8 2.64 -20.22 6.19
CA ARG A 8 2.32 -19.48 7.42
C ARG A 8 3.58 -18.93 8.08
N HIS A 9 4.62 -19.75 8.19
CA HIS A 9 5.88 -19.30 8.79
C HIS A 9 6.55 -18.19 7.98
N LEU A 10 6.59 -18.33 6.65
CA LEU A 10 7.13 -17.28 5.78
C LEU A 10 6.35 -15.98 5.90
N LEU A 11 5.02 -16.04 5.92
CA LEU A 11 4.19 -14.85 6.11
C LEU A 11 4.51 -14.14 7.44
N ILE A 12 4.60 -14.90 8.54
CA ILE A 12 4.91 -14.36 9.87
C ILE A 12 6.31 -13.75 9.89
N ILE A 13 7.32 -14.44 9.34
CA ILE A 13 8.70 -13.97 9.28
C ILE A 13 8.80 -12.69 8.45
N ASN A 14 8.15 -12.65 7.28
CA ASN A 14 8.13 -11.48 6.41
C ASN A 14 7.46 -10.28 7.11
N SER A 15 6.32 -10.50 7.77
CA SER A 15 5.65 -9.44 8.55
C SER A 15 6.47 -8.97 9.74
N ALA A 16 7.11 -9.89 10.47
CA ALA A 16 7.96 -9.55 11.60
C ALA A 16 9.22 -8.77 11.15
N GLY A 17 9.82 -9.15 10.02
CA GLY A 17 10.96 -8.45 9.43
C GLY A 17 10.60 -7.02 9.01
N LEU A 18 9.45 -6.84 8.34
CA LEU A 18 8.93 -5.52 8.00
C LEU A 18 8.63 -4.67 9.24
N LEU A 19 8.01 -5.26 10.26
CA LEU A 19 7.69 -4.57 11.50
C LEU A 19 8.95 -4.15 12.27
N ALA A 20 9.92 -5.06 12.42
CA ALA A 20 11.20 -4.73 13.04
C ALA A 20 11.90 -3.61 12.28
N CYS A 21 11.92 -3.69 10.95
CA CYS A 21 12.50 -2.66 10.09
C CYS A 21 11.80 -1.30 10.27
N ALA A 22 10.47 -1.28 10.38
CA ALA A 22 9.69 -0.05 10.52
C ALA A 22 9.82 0.63 11.90
N VAL A 23 10.00 -0.15 12.97
CA VAL A 23 10.04 0.37 14.35
C VAL A 23 11.37 1.03 14.69
N PHE A 24 12.50 0.48 14.21
CA PHE A 24 13.82 1.00 14.57
C PHE A 24 14.29 2.10 13.61
N SER A 25 14.87 3.17 14.15
CA SER A 25 15.44 4.27 13.36
C SER A 25 16.94 4.06 13.13
N TYR A 26 17.34 3.96 11.86
CA TYR A 26 18.74 3.87 11.42
C TYR A 26 18.87 4.39 9.98
N SER A 27 20.08 4.76 9.56
CA SER A 27 20.33 5.58 8.36
C SER A 27 19.85 4.99 7.03
N PHE A 28 19.72 3.66 6.95
CA PHE A 28 19.31 2.92 5.74
C PHE A 28 17.93 2.25 5.89
N ARG A 29 17.14 2.67 6.89
CA ARG A 29 15.82 2.09 7.19
C ARG A 29 14.89 2.12 5.99
N ASP A 30 14.71 3.30 5.38
CA ASP A 30 13.71 3.47 4.33
C ASP A 30 14.10 2.69 3.06
N THR A 31 15.40 2.63 2.75
CA THR A 31 15.93 1.77 1.68
C THR A 31 15.66 0.30 1.98
N LEU A 32 15.91 -0.15 3.21
CA LEU A 32 15.65 -1.53 3.60
C LEU A 32 14.15 -1.86 3.54
N LEU A 33 13.28 -0.97 4.02
CA LEU A 33 11.83 -1.13 3.91
C LEU A 33 11.40 -1.27 2.45
N LEU A 34 11.88 -0.41 1.56
CA LEU A 34 11.57 -0.47 0.13
C LEU A 34 12.01 -1.80 -0.47
N LEU A 35 13.23 -2.25 -0.16
CA LEU A 35 13.74 -3.55 -0.61
C LEU A 35 12.89 -4.70 -0.07
N LEU A 36 12.49 -4.66 1.21
CA LEU A 36 11.64 -5.68 1.80
C LEU A 36 10.25 -5.72 1.13
N LEU A 37 9.61 -4.57 0.93
CA LEU A 37 8.30 -4.48 0.26
C LEU A 37 8.35 -5.07 -1.15
N LEU A 38 9.41 -4.76 -1.91
CA LEU A 38 9.57 -5.24 -3.28
C LEU A 38 9.96 -6.72 -3.34
N PHE A 39 10.93 -7.14 -2.53
CA PHE A 39 11.61 -8.43 -2.70
C PHE A 39 11.07 -9.57 -1.81
N LEU A 40 10.47 -9.29 -0.64
CA LEU A 40 9.89 -10.34 0.21
C LEU A 40 8.83 -11.19 -0.51
N PRO A 41 7.93 -10.61 -1.34
CA PRO A 41 6.97 -11.41 -2.09
C PRO A 41 7.60 -12.47 -3.00
N PHE A 42 8.81 -12.22 -3.53
CA PHE A 42 9.51 -13.17 -4.40
C PHE A 42 10.16 -14.33 -3.63
N LEU A 43 10.39 -14.20 -2.32
CA LEU A 43 10.91 -15.28 -1.49
C LEU A 43 9.86 -16.34 -1.18
N ASP A 44 8.57 -15.99 -1.31
CA ASP A 44 7.47 -16.91 -1.05
C ASP A 44 7.20 -17.81 -2.27
N ARG A 45 7.95 -18.93 -2.33
CA ARG A 45 7.84 -19.94 -3.39
C ARG A 45 6.59 -20.82 -3.30
N ALA A 46 5.76 -20.66 -2.27
CA ALA A 46 4.73 -21.66 -1.91
C ALA A 46 3.46 -21.64 -2.78
N GLY A 47 3.37 -20.81 -3.81
CA GLY A 47 2.38 -20.99 -4.87
C GLY A 47 1.70 -19.71 -5.33
N SER A 48 1.77 -19.51 -6.66
CA SER A 48 0.88 -18.70 -7.48
C SER A 48 0.54 -17.32 -6.93
N PHE A 49 1.53 -16.44 -6.85
CA PHE A 49 1.25 -15.00 -6.98
C PHE A 49 0.64 -14.78 -8.37
N GLN A 50 -0.68 -14.87 -8.46
CA GLN A 50 -1.42 -14.46 -9.64
C GLN A 50 -1.68 -12.97 -9.46
N LEU A 51 -0.73 -12.15 -9.94
CA LEU A 51 -1.02 -10.77 -10.32
C LEU A 51 -2.26 -10.87 -11.22
N ALA A 52 -3.42 -10.53 -10.64
CA ALA A 52 -4.70 -11.12 -10.98
C ALA A 52 -4.82 -11.48 -12.47
N GLN A 53 -4.85 -12.78 -12.77
CA GLN A 53 -4.80 -13.36 -14.12
C GLN A 53 -5.99 -12.95 -15.02
N LYS A 54 -6.87 -12.08 -14.52
CA LYS A 54 -8.01 -11.50 -15.22
C LYS A 54 -8.05 -10.01 -14.95
N TYR A 55 -7.17 -9.26 -15.61
CA TYR A 55 -7.26 -7.80 -15.71
C TYR A 55 -8.63 -7.44 -16.29
N LYS A 56 -9.61 -7.17 -15.43
CA LYS A 56 -10.80 -6.43 -15.85
C LYS A 56 -10.35 -4.98 -15.93
N ASN A 57 -9.70 -4.61 -17.03
CA ASN A 57 -9.20 -3.26 -17.26
C ASN A 57 -10.30 -2.25 -16.93
N GLN A 58 -10.19 -1.57 -15.79
CA GLN A 58 -11.16 -0.55 -15.38
C GLN A 58 -10.76 0.77 -16.02
N LEU A 59 -10.61 0.79 -17.35
CA LEU A 59 -10.03 1.91 -18.08
C LEU A 59 -10.71 3.23 -17.70
N VAL A 60 -12.04 3.25 -17.61
CA VAL A 60 -12.80 4.44 -17.20
C VAL A 60 -12.40 4.90 -15.79
N LEU A 61 -12.31 4.01 -14.80
CA LEU A 61 -11.90 4.39 -13.44
C LEU A 61 -10.45 4.87 -13.40
N ASN A 62 -9.54 4.18 -14.11
CA ASN A 62 -8.14 4.57 -14.21
C ASN A 62 -7.99 5.97 -14.82
N LEU A 63 -8.69 6.23 -15.93
CA LEU A 63 -8.72 7.55 -16.56
C LEU A 63 -9.34 8.61 -15.66
N THR A 64 -10.39 8.28 -14.90
CA THR A 64 -10.97 9.21 -13.92
C THR A 64 -9.96 9.57 -12.84
N VAL A 65 -9.25 8.60 -12.27
CA VAL A 65 -8.23 8.88 -11.25
C VAL A 65 -7.08 9.72 -11.82
N ILE A 66 -6.62 9.41 -13.05
CA ILE A 66 -5.60 10.21 -13.74
C ILE A 66 -6.08 11.64 -13.98
N ALA A 67 -7.34 11.83 -14.39
CA ALA A 67 -7.92 13.16 -14.57
C ALA A 67 -7.96 13.95 -13.25
N LEU A 68 -8.29 13.30 -12.13
CA LEU A 68 -8.26 13.94 -10.80
C LEU A 68 -6.84 14.35 -10.40
N ILE A 69 -5.84 13.51 -10.65
CA ILE A 69 -4.42 13.85 -10.42
C ILE A 69 -4.01 15.05 -11.29
N ALA A 70 -4.43 15.06 -12.57
CA ALA A 70 -4.16 16.17 -13.48
C ALA A 70 -4.80 17.48 -12.98
N VAL A 71 -6.04 17.44 -12.47
CA VAL A 71 -6.69 18.61 -11.85
C VAL A 71 -5.89 19.12 -10.65
N ILE A 72 -5.37 18.24 -9.78
CA ILE A 72 -4.50 18.65 -8.68
C ILE A 72 -3.24 19.35 -9.21
N CYS A 73 -2.64 18.83 -10.27
CA CYS A 73 -1.44 19.43 -10.88
C CYS A 73 -1.74 20.78 -11.54
N LEU A 74 -2.92 20.97 -12.12
CA LEU A 74 -3.34 22.27 -12.66
C LEU A 74 -3.53 23.30 -11.54
N ILE A 75 -4.10 22.90 -10.40
CA ILE A 75 -4.29 23.79 -9.24
C ILE A 75 -2.95 24.07 -8.54
N ARG A 76 -2.07 23.07 -8.49
CA ARG A 76 -0.76 23.11 -7.81
C ARG A 76 0.32 22.43 -8.66
N PRO A 77 0.94 23.17 -9.60
CA PRO A 77 1.95 22.62 -10.51
C PRO A 77 3.13 21.95 -9.81
N GLN A 78 3.49 22.39 -8.60
CA GLN A 78 4.56 21.77 -7.81
C GLN A 78 4.28 20.30 -7.43
N ALA A 79 3.02 19.85 -7.52
CA ALA A 79 2.67 18.45 -7.30
C ALA A 79 3.27 17.52 -8.35
N MET A 80 3.55 18.02 -9.57
CA MET A 80 4.12 17.21 -10.66
C MET A 80 5.48 16.62 -10.29
N ASP A 81 6.30 17.37 -9.56
CA ASP A 81 7.64 16.94 -9.13
C ASP A 81 7.58 15.80 -8.10
N LEU A 82 6.47 15.70 -7.36
CA LEU A 82 6.27 14.67 -6.34
C LEU A 82 5.76 13.35 -6.92
N ILE A 83 5.10 13.37 -8.09
CA ILE A 83 4.46 12.19 -8.67
C ILE A 83 5.43 11.00 -8.79
N PRO A 84 6.63 11.14 -9.38
CA PRO A 84 7.53 10.00 -9.56
C PRO A 84 7.93 9.39 -8.22
N ALA A 85 8.30 10.22 -7.24
CA ALA A 85 8.69 9.74 -5.92
C ALA A 85 7.54 9.04 -5.21
N VAL A 86 6.36 9.66 -5.14
CA VAL A 86 5.19 9.08 -4.46
C VAL A 86 4.72 7.80 -5.18
N PHE A 87 4.80 7.74 -6.50
CA PHE A 87 4.42 6.55 -7.26
C PHE A 87 5.41 5.40 -7.05
N PHE A 88 6.69 5.61 -7.33
CA PHE A 88 7.69 4.53 -7.38
C PHE A 88 8.24 4.14 -6.01
N LEU A 89 8.27 5.06 -5.05
CA LEU A 89 8.88 4.81 -3.74
C LEU A 89 7.84 4.56 -2.64
N THR A 90 6.56 4.82 -2.91
CA THR A 90 5.48 4.70 -1.91
C THR A 90 4.31 3.86 -2.42
N ALA A 91 3.49 4.41 -3.31
CA ALA A 91 2.22 3.79 -3.71
C ALA A 91 2.42 2.42 -4.37
N LEU A 92 3.36 2.27 -5.32
CA LEU A 92 3.59 1.02 -6.01
C LEU A 92 4.16 -0.06 -5.08
N PRO A 93 5.28 0.15 -4.34
CA PRO A 93 5.83 -0.85 -3.43
C PRO A 93 4.85 -1.26 -2.32
N GLU A 94 4.11 -0.31 -1.75
CA GLU A 94 3.17 -0.59 -0.68
C GLU A 94 1.97 -1.39 -1.18
N GLU A 95 1.31 -1.00 -2.27
CA GLU A 95 0.17 -1.77 -2.78
C GLU A 95 0.61 -3.13 -3.33
N TRP A 96 1.82 -3.22 -3.89
CA TRP A 96 2.45 -4.48 -4.29
C TRP A 96 2.54 -5.45 -3.10
N PHE A 97 3.12 -5.00 -2.00
CA PHE A 97 3.28 -5.84 -0.82
C PHE A 97 1.94 -6.10 -0.13
N PHE A 98 1.17 -5.06 0.20
CA PHE A 98 0.00 -5.19 1.07
C PHE A 98 -1.23 -5.77 0.38
N ARG A 99 -1.48 -5.46 -0.90
CA ARG A 99 -2.67 -5.96 -1.61
C ARG A 99 -2.35 -7.18 -2.44
N ALA A 100 -1.37 -7.06 -3.31
CA ALA A 100 -1.12 -8.10 -4.28
C ALA A 100 -0.51 -9.34 -3.59
N TYR A 101 0.32 -9.16 -2.57
CA TYR A 101 0.92 -10.26 -1.84
C TYR A 101 0.23 -10.55 -0.49
N PHE A 102 0.46 -9.72 0.52
CA PHE A 102 0.13 -9.98 1.93
C PHE A 102 -1.35 -10.31 2.15
N MET A 103 -2.25 -9.47 1.64
CA MET A 103 -3.70 -9.69 1.76
C MET A 103 -4.14 -10.99 1.08
N GLN A 104 -3.66 -11.29 -0.13
CA GLN A 104 -4.01 -12.53 -0.82
C GLN A 104 -3.54 -13.76 -0.03
N ARG A 105 -2.38 -13.68 0.63
CA ARG A 105 -1.87 -14.77 1.46
C ARG A 105 -2.73 -14.99 2.70
N ILE A 106 -3.15 -13.92 3.37
CA ILE A 106 -4.09 -14.03 4.48
C ILE A 106 -5.42 -14.62 4.00
N GLU A 107 -5.93 -14.16 2.85
CA GLU A 107 -7.17 -14.68 2.26
C GLU A 107 -7.06 -16.19 1.97
N ALA A 108 -5.94 -16.65 1.41
CA ALA A 108 -5.69 -18.06 1.15
C ALA A 108 -5.56 -18.89 2.45
N LEU A 109 -5.05 -18.32 3.54
CA LEU A 109 -4.86 -19.01 4.82
C LEU A 109 -6.13 -19.12 5.65
N TYR A 110 -7.01 -18.12 5.58
CA TYR A 110 -8.22 -18.02 6.42
C TYR A 110 -9.54 -18.15 5.65
N GLY A 111 -9.51 -18.17 4.31
CA GLY A 111 -10.68 -18.32 3.44
C GLY A 111 -11.67 -17.16 3.51
N SER A 112 -11.25 -15.97 3.96
CA SER A 112 -12.14 -14.83 4.19
C SER A 112 -11.55 -13.53 3.64
N PRO A 113 -12.12 -12.97 2.55
CA PRO A 113 -11.67 -11.71 1.97
C PRO A 113 -11.76 -10.55 2.97
N LEU A 114 -12.84 -10.48 3.75
CA LEU A 114 -13.04 -9.44 4.76
C LEU A 114 -11.95 -9.48 5.84
N LYS A 115 -11.67 -10.67 6.40
CA LYS A 115 -10.60 -10.83 7.40
C LYS A 115 -9.24 -10.45 6.83
N ALA A 116 -8.98 -10.84 5.58
CA ALA A 116 -7.73 -10.51 4.91
C ALA A 116 -7.52 -8.99 4.77
N ASN A 117 -8.55 -8.26 4.36
CA ASN A 117 -8.49 -6.81 4.23
C ASN A 117 -8.35 -6.11 5.58
N LEU A 118 -9.10 -6.55 6.60
CA LEU A 118 -8.99 -6.00 7.96
C LEU A 118 -7.59 -6.19 8.54
N ILE A 119 -7.03 -7.40 8.45
CA ILE A 119 -5.69 -7.69 8.98
C ILE A 119 -4.63 -6.93 8.19
N SER A 120 -4.70 -6.94 6.85
CA SER A 120 -3.75 -6.19 6.01
C SER A 120 -3.76 -4.70 6.34
N SER A 121 -4.96 -4.11 6.48
CA SER A 121 -5.11 -2.69 6.81
C SER A 121 -4.69 -2.35 8.24
N ALA A 122 -4.93 -3.24 9.20
CA ALA A 122 -4.44 -3.06 10.57
C ALA A 122 -2.90 -3.09 10.62
N VAL A 123 -2.26 -4.07 9.96
CA VAL A 123 -0.80 -4.16 9.89
C VAL A 123 -0.20 -2.95 9.18
N PHE A 124 -0.77 -2.55 8.04
CA PHE A 124 -0.36 -1.36 7.31
C PHE A 124 -0.37 -0.11 8.21
N THR A 125 -1.46 0.08 8.95
CA THR A 125 -1.64 1.19 9.89
C THR A 125 -0.62 1.17 11.03
N VAL A 126 -0.39 -0.01 11.63
CA VAL A 126 0.59 -0.17 12.71
C VAL A 126 1.99 0.21 12.24
N LEU A 127 2.36 -0.15 11.00
CA LEU A 127 3.67 0.21 10.43
C LEU A 127 3.85 1.71 10.17
N HIS A 128 2.76 2.48 10.11
CA HIS A 128 2.80 3.93 9.96
C HIS A 128 2.97 4.67 11.29
N LEU A 129 2.62 4.05 12.43
CA LEU A 129 2.68 4.69 13.74
C LEU A 129 4.10 5.15 14.17
N PRO A 130 5.18 4.38 13.96
CA PRO A 130 6.52 4.79 14.38
C PRO A 130 7.01 6.07 13.70
N VAL A 131 6.59 6.31 12.45
CA VAL A 131 7.04 7.45 11.64
C VAL A 131 6.06 8.63 11.70
N GLN A 132 4.75 8.33 11.77
CA GLN A 132 3.69 9.34 11.64
C GLN A 132 2.96 9.62 12.97
N GLY A 133 3.30 8.93 14.06
CA GLY A 133 2.60 9.02 15.32
C GLY A 133 1.11 8.67 15.18
N LEU A 134 0.25 9.36 15.93
CA LEU A 134 -1.21 9.15 15.87
C LEU A 134 -1.83 9.49 14.51
N MET A 135 -1.18 10.33 13.70
CA MET A 135 -1.64 10.62 12.33
C MET A 135 -1.61 9.35 11.46
N GLY A 136 -0.74 8.39 11.77
CA GLY A 136 -0.70 7.10 11.09
C GLY A 136 -2.01 6.31 11.20
N LEU A 137 -2.85 6.56 12.22
CA LEU A 137 -4.18 5.94 12.31
C LEU A 137 -5.11 6.34 11.16
N SER A 138 -4.87 7.51 10.53
CA SER A 138 -5.68 7.99 9.42
C SER A 138 -5.53 7.13 8.16
N VAL A 139 -4.45 6.34 8.03
CA VAL A 139 -4.25 5.48 6.86
C VAL A 139 -5.08 4.19 6.89
N PHE A 140 -5.72 3.87 8.03
CA PHE A 140 -6.54 2.66 8.16
C PHE A 140 -7.72 2.64 7.20
N LEU A 141 -8.50 3.73 7.14
CA LEU A 141 -9.69 3.80 6.29
C LEU A 141 -9.35 3.82 4.78
N PRO A 142 -8.38 4.62 4.30
CA PRO A 142 -7.88 4.50 2.93
C PRO A 142 -7.40 3.10 2.60
N SER A 143 -6.61 2.47 3.49
CA SER A 143 -6.14 1.10 3.27
C SER A 143 -7.29 0.10 3.14
N LEU A 144 -8.32 0.22 3.99
CA LEU A 144 -9.49 -0.65 3.94
C LEU A 144 -10.25 -0.48 2.63
N LEU A 145 -10.39 0.76 2.15
CA LEU A 145 -11.00 1.08 0.86
C LEU A 145 -10.20 0.49 -0.31
N PHE A 146 -8.87 0.60 -0.28
CA PHE A 146 -8.00 0.07 -1.34
C PHE A 146 -8.06 -1.45 -1.38
N GLY A 147 -8.02 -2.11 -0.23
CA GLY A 147 -8.19 -3.56 -0.14
C GLY A 147 -9.53 -4.04 -0.67
N TRP A 148 -10.62 -3.34 -0.33
CA TRP A 148 -11.96 -3.66 -0.84
C TRP A 148 -12.04 -3.47 -2.36
N LEU A 149 -11.56 -2.32 -2.88
CA LEU A 149 -11.53 -2.06 -4.32
C LEU A 149 -10.70 -3.10 -5.06
N TYR A 150 -9.54 -3.48 -4.53
CA TYR A 150 -8.70 -4.52 -5.11
C TYR A 150 -9.42 -5.88 -5.16
N GLN A 151 -10.13 -6.26 -4.09
CA GLN A 151 -10.90 -7.51 -4.06
C GLN A 151 -12.05 -7.52 -5.08
N GLN A 152 -12.73 -6.38 -5.27
CA GLN A 152 -13.87 -6.27 -6.18
C GLN A 152 -13.45 -6.15 -7.65
N LYS A 153 -12.40 -5.37 -7.94
CA LYS A 153 -11.99 -5.03 -9.31
C LYS A 153 -10.84 -5.88 -9.82
N LYS A 154 -10.00 -6.39 -8.91
CA LYS A 154 -8.75 -7.11 -9.23
C LYS A 154 -7.85 -6.29 -10.18
N ASP A 155 -7.88 -4.97 -10.03
CA ASP A 155 -7.09 -4.02 -10.82
C ASP A 155 -6.00 -3.41 -9.91
N PHE A 156 -4.76 -3.83 -10.16
CA PHE A 156 -3.59 -3.37 -9.41
C PHE A 156 -3.26 -1.91 -9.71
N LEU A 157 -3.33 -1.51 -10.99
CA LEU A 157 -3.01 -0.15 -11.39
C LEU A 157 -3.99 0.84 -10.76
N LEU A 158 -5.29 0.47 -10.71
CA LEU A 158 -6.31 1.32 -10.09
C LEU A 158 -5.99 1.64 -8.63
N VAL A 159 -5.60 0.65 -7.83
CA VAL A 159 -5.30 0.89 -6.40
C VAL A 159 -3.99 1.66 -6.21
N VAL A 160 -2.98 1.44 -7.05
CA VAL A 160 -1.74 2.24 -7.03
C VAL A 160 -2.03 3.70 -7.37
N LEU A 161 -2.83 3.96 -8.42
CA LEU A 161 -3.22 5.32 -8.81
C LEU A 161 -4.07 5.99 -7.73
N LEU A 162 -4.98 5.24 -7.10
CA LEU A 162 -5.80 5.76 -6.03
C LEU A 162 -4.98 6.11 -4.78
N HIS A 163 -4.01 5.26 -4.42
CA HIS A 163 -3.07 5.56 -3.36
C HIS A 163 -2.25 6.81 -3.68
N LEU A 164 -1.67 6.91 -4.89
CA LEU A 164 -0.98 8.12 -5.37
C LEU A 164 -1.87 9.36 -5.22
N LEU A 165 -3.13 9.30 -5.68
CA LEU A 165 -4.09 10.40 -5.55
C LEU A 165 -4.28 10.82 -4.09
N PHE A 166 -4.49 9.86 -3.18
CA PHE A 166 -4.67 10.15 -1.76
C PHE A 166 -3.43 10.81 -1.13
N ASN A 167 -2.23 10.34 -1.48
CA ASN A 167 -0.99 10.95 -1.01
C ASN A 167 -0.81 12.38 -1.54
N LEU A 168 -1.14 12.62 -2.81
CA LEU A 168 -1.11 13.98 -3.37
C LEU A 168 -2.12 14.89 -2.68
N VAL A 169 -3.36 14.44 -2.47
CA VAL A 169 -4.38 15.18 -1.70
C VAL A 169 -3.87 15.52 -0.30
N PHE A 170 -3.30 14.55 0.41
CA PHE A 170 -2.80 14.76 1.76
C PHE A 170 -1.62 15.76 1.79
N ILE A 171 -0.64 15.59 0.91
CA ILE A 171 0.55 16.45 0.85
C ILE A 171 0.16 17.87 0.43
N VAL A 172 -0.64 18.00 -0.64
CA VAL A 172 -0.93 19.28 -1.28
C VAL A 172 -2.01 20.07 -0.53
N LEU A 173 -3.05 19.40 -0.05
CA LEU A 173 -4.20 20.06 0.57
C LEU A 173 -4.11 20.07 2.09
N VAL A 174 -3.77 18.96 2.73
CA VAL A 174 -3.84 18.83 4.20
C VAL A 174 -2.59 19.40 4.86
N LYS A 175 -1.38 18.97 4.43
CA LYS A 175 -0.12 19.41 5.05
C LYS A 175 0.10 20.91 4.88
N TYR A 176 -0.16 21.47 3.70
CA TYR A 176 -0.02 22.93 3.47
C TYR A 176 -1.04 23.76 4.26
N TRP A 177 -2.28 23.29 4.44
CA TRP A 177 -3.27 24.01 5.23
C TRP A 177 -2.95 24.00 6.73
N LEU A 178 -2.51 22.85 7.26
CA LEU A 178 -2.14 22.74 8.67
C LEU A 178 -0.95 23.63 9.04
N VAL A 179 0.07 23.69 8.18
CA VAL A 179 1.22 24.58 8.39
C VAL A 179 0.80 26.05 8.38
N LYS A 180 -0.14 26.43 7.50
CA LYS A 180 -0.59 27.82 7.36
C LYS A 180 -1.50 28.32 8.50
N ILE A 181 -2.19 27.42 9.21
CA ILE A 181 -3.02 27.77 10.37
C ILE A 181 -2.19 27.86 11.66
N LEU A 182 -1.14 27.05 11.77
CA LEU A 182 -0.31 26.94 12.97
C LEU A 182 0.88 27.92 12.99
N MET A 183 1.12 28.65 11.90
CA MET A 183 2.11 29.73 11.77
C MET A 183 1.39 31.07 11.52
#